data_AF-A0A0N4T6Q7-F1
#
_entry.id   AF-A0A0N4T6Q7-F1
#
_cell.length_a   1.000
_cell.length_b   1.000
_cell.length_c   1.000
_cell.angle_alpha   90.00
_cell.angle_beta   90.00
_cell.angle_gamma   90.00
#
_symmetry.space_group_name_H-M   'P 1'
#
loop_
_entity.id
_entity.type
_entity.pdbx_description
1 polymer ?
#
loop_
_entity_poly.entity_id
_entity_poly.type
_entity_poly.pdbx_seq_one_letter_code
_entity_poly.pdbx_strand_id
1 'polypeptide(L)'
;MGAYIISSKGIRLTTIRKCKTMIKLHFHLQINESNFLTVPLIHEPILKCPWFYAIKCDFVGYFATTIYHKQLNQFLIKMKNYQLLPKAYISRMDKPALKMPVVLHDARIMQNKPRKHYLAVCLQPIFLLADWTLLVQFFEIWIAQGVTKFCVYVQSMTPEVDALLRIYEHSKDVEIERINWAPLPTDNNNANTYESDPNLRVYRAEV
;
A
#
# COMPACT_ATOMS: atom_id res chain seq x y z
N MET A 1 7.06 0.47 -0.24
CA MET A 1 6.43 -0.63 -1.02
C MET A 1 6.55 -1.89 -0.19
N GLY A 2 5.43 -2.59 0.06
CA GLY A 2 5.41 -3.82 0.86
C GLY A 2 5.06 -5.05 0.03
N ALA A 3 5.66 -6.19 0.38
CA ALA A 3 5.29 -7.52 -0.09
C ALA A 3 4.65 -8.28 1.06
N TYR A 4 3.49 -8.88 0.82
CA TYR A 4 2.69 -9.55 1.83
C TYR A 4 2.48 -11.01 1.45
N ILE A 5 2.93 -11.92 2.29
CA ILE A 5 2.59 -13.34 2.16
C ILE A 5 1.13 -13.47 2.59
N ILE A 6 0.25 -13.73 1.63
CA ILE A 6 -1.21 -13.79 1.88
C ILE A 6 -1.71 -15.23 2.04
N SER A 7 -0.96 -16.22 1.53
CA SER A 7 -1.32 -17.64 1.64
C SER A 7 -0.08 -18.53 1.54
N SER A 8 -0.27 -19.85 1.57
CA SER A 8 0.80 -20.82 1.25
C SER A 8 1.17 -20.84 -0.25
N LYS A 9 0.43 -20.11 -1.09
CA LYS A 9 0.53 -20.19 -2.56
C LYS A 9 0.87 -18.86 -3.23
N GLY A 10 0.97 -17.76 -2.48
CA GLY A 10 1.15 -16.47 -3.11
C GLY A 10 1.62 -15.37 -2.18
N ILE A 11 2.39 -14.47 -2.78
CA ILE A 11 2.79 -13.18 -2.23
C ILE A 11 2.10 -12.10 -3.06
N ARG A 12 1.58 -11.08 -2.39
CA ARG A 12 0.96 -9.89 -2.97
C ARG A 12 1.83 -8.67 -2.71
N LEU A 13 2.14 -7.90 -3.74
CA LEU A 13 2.83 -6.62 -3.61
C LEU A 13 1.89 -5.48 -3.92
N THR A 14 1.93 -4.44 -3.10
CA THR A 14 1.35 -3.12 -3.43
C THR A 14 2.25 -2.45 -4.46
N THR A 15 1.73 -1.95 -5.58
CA THR A 15 2.55 -1.30 -6.62
C THR A 15 1.86 -0.06 -7.18
N ILE A 16 2.64 0.88 -7.71
CA ILE A 16 2.14 1.97 -8.55
C ILE A 16 2.76 1.80 -9.93
N ARG A 17 1.94 1.75 -10.97
CA ARG A 17 2.39 1.38 -12.33
C ARG A 17 1.85 2.37 -13.36
N LYS A 18 2.65 2.60 -14.40
CA LYS A 18 2.23 3.39 -15.55
C LYS A 18 1.14 2.66 -16.35
N CYS A 19 0.07 3.35 -16.71
CA CYS A 19 -0.99 2.84 -17.58
C CYS A 19 -0.42 2.36 -18.91
N LYS A 20 -1.04 1.32 -19.51
CA LYS A 20 -0.65 0.74 -20.81
C LYS A 20 0.79 0.23 -20.91
N THR A 21 1.51 0.03 -19.81
CA THR A 21 2.85 -0.57 -19.85
C THR A 21 2.78 -2.09 -19.91
N MET A 22 3.62 -2.71 -20.75
CA MET A 22 3.75 -4.17 -20.87
C MET A 22 4.93 -4.72 -20.04
N ILE A 23 5.68 -3.84 -19.37
CA ILE A 23 6.84 -4.24 -18.56
C ILE A 23 6.36 -5.00 -17.33
N LYS A 24 6.74 -6.27 -17.25
CA LYS A 24 6.45 -7.14 -16.10
C LYS A 24 7.54 -7.03 -15.03
N LEU A 25 7.19 -7.40 -13.81
CA LEU A 25 8.10 -7.42 -12.68
C LEU A 25 8.49 -8.86 -12.31
N HIS A 26 9.72 -9.01 -11.84
CA HIS A 26 10.19 -10.21 -11.17
C HIS A 26 10.29 -9.95 -9.67
N PHE A 27 9.81 -10.90 -8.89
CA PHE A 27 10.01 -10.97 -7.45
C PHE A 27 11.19 -11.90 -7.16
N HIS A 28 12.13 -11.45 -6.35
CA HIS A 28 13.29 -12.21 -5.94
C HIS A 28 13.27 -12.42 -4.44
N LEU A 29 13.33 -13.67 -4.02
CA LEU A 29 13.41 -14.06 -2.63
C LEU A 29 14.80 -14.62 -2.35
N GLN A 30 15.52 -14.03 -1.41
CA GLN A 30 16.83 -14.52 -1.02
C GLN A 30 16.66 -15.80 -0.19
N ILE A 31 17.08 -16.94 -0.73
CA ILE A 31 17.03 -18.21 0.01
C ILE A 31 18.30 -18.37 0.83
N ASN A 32 19.46 -18.12 0.20
CA ASN A 32 20.79 -18.15 0.81
C ASN A 32 21.56 -16.88 0.42
N GLU A 33 22.78 -16.67 0.93
CA GLU A 33 23.58 -15.48 0.66
C GLU A 33 23.76 -15.18 -0.84
N SER A 34 23.94 -16.20 -1.67
CA SER A 34 24.15 -16.08 -3.13
C SER A 34 22.94 -16.45 -3.99
N ASN A 35 21.94 -17.15 -3.45
CA ASN A 35 20.87 -17.76 -4.26
C ASN A 35 19.53 -17.03 -4.10
N PHE A 36 18.96 -16.62 -5.24
CA PHE A 36 17.65 -16.00 -5.33
C PHE A 36 16.65 -16.91 -6.03
N LEU A 37 15.50 -17.13 -5.39
CA LEU A 37 14.32 -17.64 -6.08
C LEU A 37 13.65 -16.48 -6.82
N THR A 38 13.64 -16.56 -8.14
CA THR A 38 13.01 -15.53 -8.99
C THR A 38 11.68 -16.04 -9.50
N VAL A 39 10.62 -15.27 -9.26
CA VAL A 39 9.25 -15.61 -9.68
C VAL A 39 8.65 -14.43 -10.41
N PRO A 40 8.05 -14.63 -11.60
CA PRO A 40 7.32 -13.58 -12.28
C PRO A 40 6.08 -13.14 -11.51
N LEU A 41 5.77 -11.85 -11.59
CA LEU A 41 4.55 -11.28 -11.05
C LEU A 41 3.49 -11.15 -12.15
N ILE A 42 2.25 -11.52 -11.81
CA ILE A 42 1.05 -11.20 -12.57
C ILE A 42 0.57 -9.82 -12.14
N HIS A 43 0.18 -9.05 -13.14
CA HIS A 43 -0.52 -7.78 -12.99
C HIS A 43 -1.75 -7.84 -13.88
N GLU A 44 -2.88 -7.36 -13.40
CA GLU A 44 -4.00 -7.12 -14.29
C GLU A 44 -3.74 -5.84 -15.10
N PRO A 45 -4.01 -5.86 -16.42
CA PRO A 45 -3.77 -4.70 -17.25
C PRO A 45 -4.77 -3.60 -16.91
N ILE A 46 -4.26 -2.40 -16.60
CA ILE A 46 -5.08 -1.21 -16.45
C ILE A 46 -5.31 -0.62 -17.85
N LEU A 47 -6.48 -0.92 -18.41
CA LEU A 47 -6.87 -0.50 -19.76
C LEU A 47 -7.39 0.94 -19.79
N LYS A 48 -8.08 1.37 -18.72
CA LYS A 48 -8.66 2.71 -18.57
C LYS A 48 -8.51 3.18 -17.12
N CYS A 49 -8.33 4.49 -16.92
CA CYS A 49 -8.30 5.04 -15.56
C CYS A 49 -9.68 4.93 -14.90
N PRO A 50 -9.77 4.50 -13.62
CA PRO A 50 -11.04 4.43 -12.89
C PRO A 50 -11.68 5.80 -12.63
N TRP A 51 -10.89 6.88 -12.69
CA TRP A 51 -11.37 8.24 -12.45
C TRP A 51 -11.87 8.88 -13.75
N PHE A 52 -13.19 8.92 -13.95
CA PHE A 52 -13.80 9.44 -15.17
C PHE A 52 -13.64 10.96 -15.37
N TYR A 53 -13.42 11.71 -14.28
CA TYR A 53 -13.25 13.16 -14.30
C TYR A 53 -11.78 13.62 -14.23
N ALA A 54 -10.83 12.68 -14.09
CA ALA A 54 -9.42 13.05 -14.12
C ALA A 54 -9.02 13.43 -15.55
N ILE A 55 -8.48 14.63 -15.71
CA ILE A 55 -7.97 15.16 -16.99
C ILE A 55 -6.89 14.23 -17.57
N LYS A 56 -6.06 13.64 -16.70
CA LYS A 56 -4.99 12.71 -17.08
C LYS A 56 -4.69 11.73 -15.95
N CYS A 57 -4.41 10.49 -16.30
CA CYS A 57 -4.14 9.42 -15.34
C CYS A 57 -3.10 8.47 -15.93
N ASP A 58 -1.85 8.79 -15.66
CA ASP A 58 -0.68 8.10 -16.20
C ASP A 58 -0.28 6.93 -15.31
N PHE A 59 -0.65 6.95 -14.03
CA PHE A 59 -0.28 5.94 -13.04
C PHE A 59 -1.49 5.46 -12.24
N VAL A 60 -1.50 4.17 -11.91
CA VAL A 60 -2.53 3.57 -11.05
C VAL A 60 -1.89 2.66 -10.01
N GLY A 61 -2.38 2.75 -8.77
CA GLY A 61 -2.06 1.82 -7.69
C GLY A 61 -2.75 0.48 -7.94
N TYR A 62 -2.01 -0.62 -7.84
CA TYR A 62 -2.52 -1.97 -8.05
C TYR A 62 -1.74 -3.04 -7.30
N PHE A 63 -2.34 -4.23 -7.19
CA PHE A 63 -1.67 -5.39 -6.64
C PHE A 63 -0.95 -6.21 -7.72
N ALA A 64 0.28 -6.60 -7.39
CA ALA A 64 1.02 -7.60 -8.14
C ALA A 64 1.01 -8.92 -7.37
N THR A 65 0.75 -10.03 -8.02
CA THR A 65 0.72 -11.35 -7.34
C THR A 65 1.69 -12.32 -7.99
N THR A 66 2.39 -13.11 -7.17
CA THR A 66 3.26 -14.18 -7.70
C THR A 66 2.45 -15.25 -8.44
N ILE A 67 2.98 -15.74 -9.56
CA ILE A 67 2.47 -16.95 -10.23
C ILE A 67 2.68 -18.16 -9.32
N TYR A 68 1.81 -19.17 -9.46
CA TYR A 68 2.05 -20.49 -8.88
C TYR A 68 3.47 -20.98 -9.23
N HIS A 69 4.27 -21.22 -8.20
CA HIS A 69 5.63 -21.73 -8.36
C HIS A 69 5.91 -22.79 -7.29
N LYS A 70 6.19 -24.03 -7.69
CA LYS A 70 6.28 -25.18 -6.77
C LYS A 70 7.30 -24.95 -5.65
N GLN A 71 8.49 -24.45 -5.98
CA GLN A 71 9.53 -24.15 -5.00
C GLN A 71 9.14 -23.00 -4.06
N LEU A 72 8.45 -21.98 -4.59
CA LEU A 72 7.98 -20.84 -3.77
C LEU A 72 6.98 -21.34 -2.73
N ASN A 73 6.00 -22.13 -3.17
CA ASN A 73 4.94 -22.63 -2.29
C ASN A 73 5.51 -23.51 -1.18
N GLN A 74 6.45 -24.40 -1.51
CA GLN A 74 7.16 -25.21 -0.51
C GLN A 74 7.88 -24.32 0.51
N PHE A 75 8.52 -23.25 0.05
CA PHE A 75 9.22 -22.32 0.92
C PHE A 75 8.26 -21.51 1.80
N LEU A 76 7.14 -21.01 1.25
CA LEU A 76 6.11 -20.28 1.98
C LEU A 76 5.43 -21.13 3.07
N ILE A 77 5.29 -22.44 2.86
CA ILE A 77 4.76 -23.36 3.88
C ILE A 77 5.75 -23.47 5.05
N LYS A 78 7.04 -23.64 4.76
CA LYS A 78 8.10 -23.72 5.79
C LYS A 78 8.24 -22.42 6.58
N MET A 79 8.02 -21.27 5.94
CA MET A 79 8.15 -19.94 6.56
C MET A 79 7.17 -19.65 7.70
N LYS A 80 6.05 -20.37 7.84
CA LYS A 80 5.07 -20.09 8.91
C LYS A 80 5.68 -20.07 10.31
N ASN A 81 6.81 -20.74 10.49
CA ASN A 81 7.49 -20.89 11.78
C ASN A 81 8.77 -20.05 11.90
N TYR A 82 9.09 -19.21 10.91
CA TYR A 82 10.33 -18.43 10.91
C TYR A 82 10.15 -17.17 11.76
N GLN A 83 11.09 -16.94 12.69
CA GLN A 83 11.14 -15.68 13.46
C GLN A 83 11.62 -14.50 12.60
N LEU A 84 12.46 -14.76 11.60
CA LEU A 84 12.99 -13.76 10.68
C LEU A 84 12.64 -14.11 9.24
N LEU A 85 11.99 -13.18 8.54
CA LEU A 85 11.67 -13.32 7.13
C LEU A 85 12.91 -13.01 6.27
N PRO A 86 13.12 -13.74 5.16
CA PRO A 86 14.24 -13.47 4.27
C PRO A 86 14.08 -12.15 3.52
N LYS A 87 15.20 -11.63 3.02
CA LYS A 87 15.21 -10.42 2.21
C LYS A 87 14.52 -10.66 0.87
N ALA A 88 13.68 -9.72 0.48
CA ALA A 88 12.97 -9.73 -0.78
C ALA A 88 13.37 -8.53 -1.64
N TYR A 89 13.36 -8.72 -2.95
CA TYR A 89 13.69 -7.70 -3.93
C TYR A 89 12.74 -7.79 -5.12
N ILE A 90 12.64 -6.70 -5.86
CA ILE A 90 11.95 -6.64 -7.15
C ILE A 90 12.89 -6.13 -8.22
N SER A 91 12.72 -6.62 -9.45
CA SER A 91 13.33 -6.02 -10.62
C SER A 91 12.31 -5.93 -11.75
N ARG A 92 12.58 -5.03 -12.70
CA ARG A 92 11.84 -5.00 -13.95
C ARG A 92 12.46 -5.99 -14.92
N MET A 93 11.63 -6.68 -15.72
CA MET A 93 12.14 -7.65 -16.70
C MET A 93 13.06 -7.02 -17.77
N ASP A 94 12.88 -5.74 -18.09
CA ASP A 94 13.74 -5.00 -19.02
C ASP A 94 15.04 -4.47 -18.37
N LYS A 95 15.13 -4.49 -17.03
CA LYS A 95 16.29 -4.05 -16.25
C LYS A 95 16.57 -5.03 -15.10
N PRO A 96 16.91 -6.30 -15.38
CA PRO A 96 17.02 -7.35 -14.36
C PRO A 96 18.19 -7.14 -13.38
N ALA A 97 19.20 -6.37 -13.78
CA ALA A 97 20.34 -6.04 -12.90
C ALA A 97 19.94 -5.09 -11.75
N LEU A 98 18.90 -4.28 -11.93
CA LEU A 98 18.46 -3.30 -10.94
C LEU A 98 17.45 -3.96 -9.97
N LYS A 99 17.96 -4.47 -8.85
CA LYS A 99 17.16 -5.06 -7.78
C LYS A 99 16.87 -4.03 -6.70
N MET A 100 15.59 -3.73 -6.51
CA MET A 100 15.12 -2.84 -5.44
C MET A 100 14.64 -3.66 -4.25
N PRO A 101 15.10 -3.38 -3.01
CA PRO A 101 14.65 -4.11 -1.83
C PRO A 101 13.16 -3.83 -1.54
N VAL A 102 12.45 -4.83 -1.05
CA VAL A 102 11.06 -4.72 -0.61
C VAL A 102 10.91 -5.40 0.75
N VAL A 103 10.18 -4.75 1.65
CA VAL A 103 9.90 -5.32 2.97
C VAL A 103 8.89 -6.44 2.82
N LEU A 104 9.24 -7.63 3.31
CA LEU A 104 8.38 -8.80 3.31
C LEU A 104 7.65 -8.90 4.66
N HIS A 105 6.34 -8.98 4.61
CA HIS A 105 5.46 -9.17 5.75
C HIS A 105 4.71 -10.50 5.61
N ASP A 106 4.54 -11.23 6.71
CA ASP A 106 3.67 -12.41 6.73
C ASP A 106 2.29 -12.02 7.26
N ALA A 107 1.34 -11.81 6.35
CA ALA A 107 -0.02 -11.42 6.69
C ALA A 107 -0.87 -12.61 7.19
N ARG A 108 -0.33 -13.84 7.18
CA ARG A 108 -1.01 -15.05 7.66
C ARG A 108 -0.86 -15.22 9.17
N ILE A 109 0.15 -14.60 9.76
CA ILE A 109 0.42 -14.71 11.19
C ILE A 109 -0.59 -13.83 11.92
N MET A 110 -1.63 -14.46 12.45
CA MET A 110 -2.45 -13.82 13.47
C MET A 110 -1.67 -13.87 14.78
N GLN A 111 -1.38 -12.71 15.37
CA GLN A 111 -0.74 -12.68 16.69
C GLN A 111 -1.68 -13.39 17.68
N ASN A 112 -1.16 -14.32 18.49
CA ASN A 112 -1.90 -14.96 19.59
C ASN A 112 -2.20 -14.00 20.77
N LYS A 113 -2.20 -12.69 20.51
CA LYS A 113 -2.56 -11.67 21.47
C LYS A 113 -4.07 -11.42 21.38
N PRO A 114 -4.74 -11.10 22.49
CA PRO A 114 -6.12 -10.65 22.43
C PRO A 114 -6.21 -9.47 21.46
N ARG A 115 -7.17 -9.52 20.53
CA ARG A 115 -7.37 -8.43 19.58
C ARG A 115 -7.86 -7.22 20.35
N LYS A 116 -7.06 -6.15 20.37
CA LYS A 116 -7.45 -4.86 20.97
C LYS A 116 -8.67 -4.27 20.26
N HIS A 117 -8.76 -4.46 18.94
CA HIS A 117 -9.84 -3.93 18.10
C HIS A 117 -10.50 -5.07 17.31
N TYR A 118 -11.82 -5.12 17.34
CA TYR A 118 -12.63 -6.08 16.59
C TYR A 118 -13.07 -5.53 15.23
N LEU A 119 -13.25 -4.22 15.14
CA LEU A 119 -13.60 -3.50 13.93
C LEU A 119 -12.76 -2.23 13.82
N ALA A 120 -12.11 -2.09 12.66
CA ALA A 120 -11.33 -0.92 12.30
C ALA A 120 -11.81 -0.37 10.96
N VAL A 121 -11.77 0.95 10.80
CA VAL A 121 -12.16 1.63 9.56
C VAL A 121 -10.99 2.42 9.01
N CYS A 122 -10.74 2.26 7.70
CA CYS A 122 -9.75 3.03 6.97
C CYS A 122 -10.46 4.16 6.22
N LEU A 123 -10.10 5.41 6.51
CA LEU A 123 -10.56 6.55 5.73
C LEU A 123 -9.75 6.63 4.43
N GLN A 124 -10.36 7.01 3.32
CA GLN A 124 -9.60 7.28 2.09
C GLN A 124 -8.56 8.39 2.32
N PRO A 125 -7.44 8.40 1.58
CA PRO A 125 -6.41 9.41 1.79
C PRO A 125 -6.94 10.84 1.71
N ILE A 126 -6.66 11.63 2.73
CA ILE A 126 -7.07 13.03 2.80
C ILE A 126 -6.03 13.91 2.10
N PHE A 127 -6.55 14.69 1.16
CA PHE A 127 -5.82 15.55 0.24
C PHE A 127 -6.47 16.92 0.26
N LEU A 128 -5.75 17.95 0.72
CA LEU A 128 -6.25 19.33 0.80
C LEU A 128 -7.63 19.42 1.50
N LEU A 129 -7.86 18.56 2.50
CA LEU A 129 -9.14 18.54 3.21
C LEU A 129 -9.23 19.76 4.13
N ALA A 130 -10.30 20.55 3.97
CA ALA A 130 -10.59 21.74 4.78
C ALA A 130 -11.89 21.63 5.58
N ASP A 131 -12.84 20.81 5.11
CA ASP A 131 -14.12 20.64 5.80
C ASP A 131 -14.00 19.58 6.90
N TRP A 132 -13.72 20.05 8.11
CA TRP A 132 -13.60 19.21 9.30
C TRP A 132 -14.95 18.63 9.75
N THR A 133 -16.08 19.24 9.37
CA THR A 133 -17.41 18.78 9.84
C THR A 133 -17.78 17.43 9.26
N LEU A 134 -17.31 17.12 8.03
CA LEU A 134 -17.47 15.81 7.41
C LEU A 134 -16.75 14.70 8.20
N LEU A 135 -15.61 15.01 8.81
CA LEU A 135 -14.88 14.03 9.63
C LEU A 135 -15.60 13.74 10.95
N VAL A 136 -16.22 14.75 11.57
CA VAL A 136 -17.06 14.53 12.76
C VAL A 136 -18.16 13.54 12.44
N GLN A 137 -18.94 13.80 11.38
CA GLN A 137 -20.01 12.90 10.97
C GLN A 137 -19.50 11.49 10.68
N PHE A 138 -18.37 11.38 9.97
CA PHE A 138 -17.73 10.10 9.69
C PHE A 138 -17.37 9.33 10.98
N PHE A 139 -16.66 9.97 11.91
CA PHE A 139 -16.24 9.32 13.16
C PHE A 139 -17.44 8.92 14.01
N GLU A 140 -18.37 9.83 14.27
CA GLU A 140 -19.52 9.57 15.16
C GLU A 140 -20.41 8.43 14.64
N ILE A 141 -20.65 8.36 13.32
CA ILE A 141 -21.42 7.27 12.72
C ILE A 141 -20.73 5.92 12.95
N TRP A 142 -19.42 5.83 12.70
CA TRP A 142 -18.67 4.59 12.85
C TRP A 142 -18.45 4.18 14.31
N ILE A 143 -18.27 5.15 15.20
CA ILE A 143 -18.22 4.92 16.65
C ILE A 143 -19.54 4.30 17.12
N ALA A 144 -20.67 4.82 16.66
CA ALA A 144 -21.99 4.26 16.96
C ALA A 144 -22.17 2.80 16.46
N GLN A 145 -21.41 2.38 15.43
CA GLN A 145 -21.37 0.99 14.95
C GLN A 145 -20.35 0.10 15.70
N GLY A 146 -19.68 0.61 16.73
CA GLY A 146 -18.71 -0.13 17.54
C GLY A 146 -17.29 -0.16 16.98
N VAL A 147 -16.94 0.75 16.07
CA VAL A 147 -15.55 0.90 15.59
C VAL A 147 -14.71 1.51 16.71
N THR A 148 -13.55 0.90 16.96
CA THR A 148 -12.61 1.35 18.01
C THR A 148 -11.23 1.74 17.47
N LYS A 149 -11.02 1.60 16.16
CA LYS A 149 -9.76 1.95 15.49
C LYS A 149 -10.04 2.60 14.15
N PHE A 150 -9.42 3.75 13.92
CA PHE A 150 -9.44 4.43 12.63
C PHE A 150 -8.03 4.56 12.08
N CYS A 151 -7.88 4.22 10.81
CA CYS A 151 -6.65 4.45 10.05
C CYS A 151 -6.91 5.60 9.09
N VAL A 152 -6.22 6.73 9.31
CA VAL A 152 -6.39 7.96 8.54
C VAL A 152 -5.14 8.19 7.70
N TYR A 153 -5.25 7.99 6.39
CA TYR A 153 -4.13 8.27 5.47
C TYR A 153 -4.02 9.77 5.21
N VAL A 154 -2.94 10.39 5.63
CA VAL A 154 -2.75 11.85 5.59
C VAL A 154 -1.72 12.22 4.52
N GLN A 155 -2.12 13.04 3.54
CA GLN A 155 -1.15 13.77 2.71
C GLN A 155 -1.12 15.26 3.08
N SER A 156 -2.28 15.91 3.13
CA SER A 156 -2.41 17.34 3.44
C SER A 156 -3.81 17.68 3.96
N MET A 157 -3.89 18.61 4.91
CA MET A 157 -5.14 19.08 5.54
C MET A 157 -4.96 20.49 6.10
N THR A 158 -6.07 21.19 6.40
CA THR A 158 -6.01 22.48 7.11
C THR A 158 -5.78 22.30 8.62
N PRO A 159 -5.33 23.36 9.33
CA PRO A 159 -5.12 23.30 10.78
C PRO A 159 -6.37 22.91 11.59
N GLU A 160 -7.56 23.27 11.12
CA GLU A 160 -8.83 22.93 11.78
C GLU A 160 -9.09 21.42 11.72
N VAL A 161 -8.81 20.81 10.57
CA VAL A 161 -8.89 19.35 10.40
C VAL A 161 -7.84 18.65 11.26
N ASP A 162 -6.61 19.19 11.32
CA ASP A 162 -5.55 18.67 12.19
C ASP A 162 -5.95 18.71 13.67
N ALA A 163 -6.51 19.84 14.11
CA ALA A 163 -6.99 20.03 15.46
C ALA A 163 -8.12 19.05 15.81
N LEU A 164 -9.07 18.84 14.89
CA LEU A 164 -10.14 17.85 15.09
C LEU A 164 -9.58 16.43 15.26
N LEU A 165 -8.67 16.01 14.38
CA LEU A 165 -8.05 14.68 14.50
C LEU A 165 -7.35 14.51 15.85
N ARG A 166 -6.69 15.55 16.36
CA ARG A 166 -6.08 15.52 17.70
C ARG A 166 -7.10 15.32 18.81
N ILE A 167 -8.30 15.87 18.70
CA ILE A 167 -9.36 15.66 19.70
C ILE A 167 -9.71 14.17 19.79
N TYR A 168 -9.92 13.51 18.65
CA TYR A 168 -10.22 12.07 18.61
C TYR A 168 -9.02 11.21 19.02
N GLU A 169 -7.79 11.61 18.71
CA GLU A 169 -6.57 10.92 19.16
C GLU A 169 -6.41 10.88 20.69
N HIS A 170 -6.89 11.92 21.37
CA HIS A 170 -6.87 11.99 22.84
C HIS A 170 -8.12 11.37 23.50
N SER A 171 -9.11 10.94 22.70
CA SER A 171 -10.27 10.22 23.22
C SER A 171 -9.88 8.85 23.78
N LYS A 172 -10.63 8.37 24.77
CA LYS A 172 -10.47 7.01 25.31
C LYS A 172 -11.30 5.98 24.54
N ASP A 173 -12.24 6.43 23.72
CA ASP A 173 -13.23 5.57 23.07
C ASP A 173 -12.69 4.92 21.80
N VAL A 174 -11.75 5.60 21.13
CA VAL A 174 -11.20 5.20 19.84
C VAL A 174 -9.69 5.37 19.80
N GLU A 175 -9.03 4.56 18.98
CA GLU A 175 -7.65 4.75 18.60
C GLU A 175 -7.58 5.32 17.17
N ILE A 176 -6.94 6.46 16.99
CA ILE A 176 -6.68 7.03 15.68
C ILE A 176 -5.21 6.80 15.30
N GLU A 177 -4.98 6.24 14.12
CA GLU A 177 -3.65 6.09 13.53
C GLU A 177 -3.53 6.92 12.27
N ARG A 178 -2.67 7.92 12.32
CA ARG A 178 -2.29 8.69 11.13
C ARG A 178 -1.23 7.95 10.36
N ILE A 179 -1.58 7.56 9.14
CA ILE A 179 -0.67 6.90 8.21
C ILE A 179 -0.18 7.95 7.22
N ASN A 180 1.14 8.20 7.19
CA ASN A 180 1.71 9.14 6.25
C ASN A 180 1.53 8.65 4.80
N TRP A 181 0.77 9.41 4.00
CA TRP A 181 0.48 9.12 2.61
C TRP A 181 1.29 10.02 1.68
N ALA A 182 2.60 9.77 1.65
CA ALA A 182 3.55 10.65 0.98
C ALA A 182 3.27 10.83 -0.54
N PRO A 183 3.56 12.04 -1.09
CA PRO A 183 3.58 12.25 -2.53
C PRO A 183 4.69 11.40 -3.19
N LEU A 184 4.49 11.07 -4.48
CA LEU A 184 5.52 10.51 -5.33
C LEU A 184 6.63 11.56 -5.56
N PRO A 185 7.90 11.11 -5.72
CA PRO A 185 9.01 12.01 -6.05
C PRO A 185 8.71 12.80 -7.32
N THR A 186 8.94 14.11 -7.26
CA THR A 186 8.86 15.03 -8.39
C THR A 186 10.26 15.36 -8.88
N ASP A 187 10.41 15.57 -10.19
CA ASP A 187 11.68 16.03 -10.77
C ASP A 187 11.81 17.54 -10.55
N ASN A 188 12.69 17.94 -9.63
CA ASN A 188 12.89 19.35 -9.25
C ASN A 188 13.34 20.22 -10.43
N ASN A 189 13.96 19.65 -11.47
CA ASN A 189 14.41 20.40 -12.64
C ASN A 189 13.27 20.80 -13.58
N ASN A 190 12.10 20.14 -13.49
CA ASN A 190 10.92 20.38 -14.31
C ASN A 190 9.67 20.73 -13.46
N ALA A 191 9.84 20.95 -12.16
CA ALA A 191 8.79 21.15 -11.16
C ALA A 191 7.83 22.31 -11.44
N ASN A 192 8.16 23.20 -12.37
CA ASN A 192 7.33 24.34 -12.77
C ASN A 192 6.23 23.99 -13.79
N THR A 193 6.16 22.74 -14.26
CA THR A 193 5.07 22.31 -15.15
C THR A 193 4.14 21.34 -14.41
N TYR A 194 2.93 21.80 -14.11
CA TYR A 194 1.82 20.98 -13.59
C TYR A 194 1.63 19.67 -14.39
N GLU A 195 2.00 19.66 -15.67
CA GLU A 195 1.92 18.49 -16.55
C GLU A 195 2.93 17.37 -16.22
N SER A 196 4.02 17.68 -15.52
CA SER A 196 5.09 16.73 -15.18
C SER A 196 4.94 16.13 -13.77
N ASP A 197 4.11 16.71 -12.90
CA ASP A 197 3.90 16.20 -11.54
C ASP A 197 3.16 14.84 -11.58
N PRO A 198 3.76 13.74 -11.11
CA PRO A 198 3.08 12.44 -11.03
C PRO A 198 1.95 12.41 -10.00
N ASN A 199 1.94 13.30 -9.00
CA ASN A 199 0.91 13.36 -7.96
C ASN A 199 -0.44 13.83 -8.48
N LEU A 200 -0.46 14.61 -9.57
CA LEU A 200 -1.68 15.06 -10.24
C LEU A 200 -2.22 14.05 -11.26
N ARG A 201 -1.51 12.93 -11.48
CA ARG A 201 -1.76 11.97 -12.55
C ARG A 201 -1.76 10.51 -12.07
N VAL A 202 -1.86 10.31 -10.75
CA VAL A 202 -1.88 9.00 -10.12
C VAL A 202 -3.25 8.75 -9.48
N TYR A 203 -3.85 7.61 -9.78
CA TYR A 203 -5.02 7.11 -9.05
C TYR A 203 -4.60 5.98 -8.12
N ARG A 204 -4.63 6.22 -6.81
CA ARG A 204 -4.24 5.25 -5.78
C ARG A 204 -5.49 4.64 -5.12
N ALA A 205 -6.22 3.83 -5.88
CA ALA A 205 -7.47 3.18 -5.42
C ALA A 205 -7.26 2.28 -4.21
N GLU A 206 -6.13 1.54 -4.23
CA GLU A 206 -5.81 0.48 -3.27
C GLU A 206 -4.30 0.51 -3.02
N VAL A 207 -3.89 1.10 -1.90
CA VAL A 207 -2.55 0.94 -1.31
C VAL A 207 -2.70 0.83 0.19
#